data_AF-A0A7W7AIL6-F1
#
_entry.id   AF-A0A7W7AIL6-F1
#
_cell.length_a   1.000
_cell.length_b   1.000
_cell.length_c   1.000
_cell.angle_alpha   90.00
_cell.angle_beta   90.00
_cell.angle_gamma   90.00
#
_symmetry.space_group_name_H-M   'P 1'
#
loop_
_entity.id
_entity.type
_entity.pdbx_description
1 polymer ?
#
loop_
_entity_poly.entity_id
_entity_poly.type
_entity_poly.pdbx_seq_one_letter_code
_entity_poly.pdbx_strand_id
1 'polypeptide(L)'
;MTDSRYDHARDTVSHVYHDARDKAAETLAASKDSVQDAAHRAAHEIEANPLLVLAGGLALGVVIGALLPRSAKEKELLGPLGTRLSETARQAFAAAKDAGYQELDSAGLTKSAAKDRGKDLFDGVIRALSSAGTAAVQSARKVDAA
;
A
#
# COMPACT_ATOMS: atom_id res chain seq x y z
N MET A 1 34.26 27.51 10.68
CA MET A 1 33.83 26.77 11.89
C MET A 1 32.49 26.09 11.60
N THR A 2 32.47 25.21 10.60
CA THR A 2 31.25 24.63 9.98
C THR A 2 31.36 23.13 9.71
N ASP A 3 32.56 22.54 9.77
CA ASP A 3 32.82 21.11 9.55
C ASP A 3 32.15 20.19 10.58
N SER A 4 32.32 20.49 11.87
CA SER A 4 31.96 19.55 12.95
C SER A 4 30.45 19.26 13.08
N ARG A 5 29.58 20.11 12.52
CA ARG A 5 28.11 19.89 12.56
C ARG A 5 27.61 18.95 11.47
N TYR A 6 28.35 18.80 10.36
CA TYR A 6 27.99 17.90 9.26
C TYR A 6 28.40 16.46 9.54
N ASP A 7 29.52 16.26 10.23
CA ASP A 7 30.01 14.92 10.59
C ASP A 7 29.09 14.24 11.61
N HIS A 8 28.67 14.95 12.67
CA HIS A 8 27.74 14.40 13.66
C HIS A 8 26.35 14.04 13.10
N ALA A 9 25.88 14.76 12.09
CA ALA A 9 24.61 14.47 11.44
C ALA A 9 24.66 13.18 10.61
N ARG A 10 25.79 12.93 9.94
CA ARG A 10 26.00 11.71 9.16
C ARG A 10 26.21 10.49 10.04
N ASP A 11 26.96 10.63 11.14
CA ASP A 11 27.14 9.52 12.08
C ASP A 11 25.82 9.12 12.74
N THR A 12 25.01 10.08 13.18
CA THR A 12 23.71 9.77 13.80
C THR A 12 22.76 9.06 12.81
N VAL A 13 22.70 9.53 11.56
CA VAL A 13 21.88 8.89 10.51
C VAL A 13 22.41 7.49 10.19
N SER A 14 23.73 7.32 10.13
CA SER A 14 24.34 6.03 9.84
C SER A 14 24.05 5.01 10.94
N HIS A 15 24.14 5.40 12.22
CA HIS A 15 23.86 4.51 13.35
C HIS A 15 22.39 4.09 13.41
N VAL A 16 21.44 5.03 13.29
CA VAL A 16 20.01 4.69 13.29
C VAL A 16 19.63 3.84 12.08
N TYR A 17 20.26 4.08 10.92
CA TYR A 17 19.99 3.29 9.72
C TYR A 17 20.55 1.87 9.81
N HIS A 18 21.76 1.69 10.35
CA HIS A 18 22.34 0.37 10.58
C HIS A 18 21.53 -0.42 11.59
N ASP A 19 21.18 0.15 12.75
CA ASP A 19 20.36 -0.54 13.76
C ASP A 19 18.98 -0.93 13.22
N ALA A 20 18.34 -0.06 12.44
CA ALA A 20 17.07 -0.35 11.80
C ALA A 20 17.21 -1.46 10.74
N ARG A 21 18.29 -1.45 9.97
CA ARG A 21 18.55 -2.46 8.93
C ARG A 21 18.87 -3.82 9.54
N ASP A 22 19.67 -3.86 10.60
CA ASP A 22 20.06 -5.11 11.26
C ASP A 22 18.85 -5.75 11.95
N LYS A 23 18.03 -4.94 12.63
CA LYS A 23 16.77 -5.41 13.21
C LYS A 23 15.75 -5.85 12.16
N ALA A 24 15.70 -5.16 11.02
CA ALA A 24 14.87 -5.57 9.89
C ALA A 24 15.38 -6.88 9.29
N ALA A 25 16.69 -7.05 9.12
CA ALA A 25 17.31 -8.25 8.57
C ALA A 25 17.11 -9.48 9.48
N GLU A 26 17.23 -9.29 10.80
CA GLU A 26 16.94 -10.32 11.80
C GLU A 26 15.47 -10.75 11.75
N THR A 27 14.55 -9.78 11.72
CA THR A 27 13.10 -10.05 11.63
C THR A 27 12.74 -10.72 10.29
N LEU A 28 13.37 -10.30 9.20
CA LEU A 28 13.22 -10.91 7.88
C LEU A 28 13.75 -12.34 7.86
N ALA A 29 14.90 -12.60 8.48
CA ALA A 29 15.48 -13.94 8.56
C ALA A 29 14.57 -14.88 9.37
N ALA A 30 14.06 -14.42 10.52
CA ALA A 30 13.10 -15.17 11.34
C ALA A 30 11.76 -15.40 10.62
N SER A 31 11.35 -14.47 9.75
CA SER A 31 10.10 -14.57 8.98
C SER A 31 10.26 -15.35 7.67
N LYS A 32 11.49 -15.58 7.19
CA LYS A 32 11.75 -16.12 5.86
C LYS A 32 11.16 -17.51 5.66
N ASP A 33 11.27 -18.37 6.66
CA ASP A 33 10.70 -19.72 6.62
C ASP A 33 9.17 -19.68 6.60
N SER A 34 8.57 -18.79 7.41
CA SER A 34 7.12 -18.57 7.40
C SER A 34 6.61 -17.97 6.09
N VAL A 35 7.40 -17.08 5.48
CA VAL A 35 7.11 -16.49 4.16
C VAL A 35 7.26 -17.53 3.06
N GLN A 36 8.23 -18.44 3.13
CA GLN A 36 8.37 -19.54 2.17
C GLN A 36 7.19 -20.50 2.26
N ASP A 37 6.80 -20.92 3.47
CA ASP A 37 5.64 -21.78 3.65
C ASP A 37 4.35 -21.11 3.18
N ALA A 38 4.16 -19.83 3.51
CA ALA A 38 3.04 -19.04 3.03
C ALA A 38 3.07 -18.88 1.51
N ALA A 39 4.24 -18.69 0.90
CA ALA A 39 4.38 -18.57 -0.55
C ALA A 39 4.08 -19.90 -1.26
N HIS A 40 4.50 -21.04 -0.68
CA HIS A 40 4.17 -22.36 -1.23
C HIS A 40 2.67 -22.66 -1.14
N ARG A 41 2.02 -22.31 -0.03
CA ARG A 41 0.57 -22.44 0.12
C ARG A 41 -0.18 -21.48 -0.78
N ALA A 42 0.27 -20.22 -0.86
CA ALA A 42 -0.28 -19.24 -1.76
C ALA A 42 -0.18 -19.73 -3.20
N ALA A 43 0.98 -20.22 -3.67
CA ALA A 43 1.10 -20.74 -5.03
C ALA A 43 0.01 -21.78 -5.38
N HIS A 44 -0.33 -22.66 -4.43
CA HIS A 44 -1.39 -23.64 -4.60
C HIS A 44 -2.81 -23.05 -4.52
N GLU A 45 -3.03 -22.07 -3.65
CA GLU A 45 -4.33 -21.41 -3.49
C GLU A 45 -4.63 -20.35 -4.56
N ILE A 46 -3.60 -19.76 -5.16
CA ILE A 46 -3.71 -18.78 -6.26
C ILE A 46 -4.32 -19.44 -7.50
N GLU A 47 -3.95 -20.69 -7.77
CA GLU A 47 -4.56 -21.50 -8.84
C GLU A 47 -6.04 -21.76 -8.57
N ALA A 48 -6.43 -21.91 -7.30
CA ALA A 48 -7.81 -22.16 -6.90
C ALA A 48 -8.68 -20.89 -6.83
N ASN A 49 -8.09 -19.74 -6.49
CA ASN A 49 -8.81 -18.48 -6.35
C ASN A 49 -7.95 -17.25 -6.73
N PRO A 50 -7.94 -16.85 -8.01
CA PRO A 50 -7.16 -15.70 -8.47
C PRO A 50 -7.59 -14.36 -7.85
N LEU A 51 -8.83 -14.26 -7.35
CA LEU A 51 -9.30 -13.06 -6.65
C LEU A 51 -8.59 -12.88 -5.29
N LEU A 52 -8.09 -13.96 -4.69
CA LEU A 52 -7.35 -13.91 -3.43
C LEU A 52 -6.03 -13.15 -3.58
N VAL A 53 -5.33 -13.29 -4.71
CA VAL A 53 -4.12 -12.51 -5.01
C VAL A 53 -4.41 -11.02 -5.06
N LEU A 54 -5.47 -10.64 -5.77
CA LEU A 54 -5.86 -9.24 -5.89
C LEU A 54 -6.22 -8.64 -4.53
N ALA A 55 -7.06 -9.33 -3.76
CA ALA A 55 -7.44 -8.90 -2.42
C ALA A 55 -6.23 -8.82 -1.47
N GLY A 56 -5.37 -9.84 -1.48
CA GLY A 56 -4.16 -9.90 -0.67
C GLY A 56 -3.15 -8.81 -1.03
N GLY A 57 -2.93 -8.58 -2.32
CA GLY A 57 -2.05 -7.52 -2.82
C GLY A 57 -2.55 -6.12 -2.48
N LEU A 58 -3.85 -5.87 -2.59
CA LEU A 58 -4.46 -4.60 -2.19
C LEU A 58 -4.37 -4.38 -0.67
N ALA A 59 -4.71 -5.38 0.14
CA ALA A 59 -4.63 -5.29 1.58
C ALA A 59 -3.20 -5.03 2.05
N LEU A 60 -2.23 -5.77 1.50
CA LEU A 60 -0.81 -5.57 1.79
C LEU A 60 -0.33 -4.19 1.36
N GLY A 61 -0.72 -3.73 0.16
CA GLY A 61 -0.38 -2.41 -0.35
C GLY A 61 -0.94 -1.28 0.52
N VAL A 62 -2.16 -1.42 1.04
CA VAL A 62 -2.76 -0.47 1.99
C VAL A 62 -2.00 -0.45 3.31
N VAL A 63 -1.66 -1.62 3.87
CA VAL A 63 -0.89 -1.69 5.12
C VAL A 63 0.47 -1.02 4.97
N ILE A 64 1.23 -1.37 3.93
CA ILE A 64 2.55 -0.77 3.66
C ILE A 64 2.41 0.74 3.41
N GLY A 65 1.44 1.15 2.60
CA GLY A 65 1.20 2.56 2.26
C GLY A 65 0.73 3.40 3.45
N ALA A 66 0.00 2.81 4.40
CA ALA A 66 -0.44 3.47 5.63
C ALA A 66 0.67 3.56 6.68
N LEU A 67 1.56 2.56 6.72
CA LEU A 67 2.69 2.51 7.65
C LEU A 67 3.89 3.36 7.21
N LEU A 68 4.07 3.64 5.92
CA LEU A 68 5.09 4.59 5.46
C LEU A 68 4.64 6.04 5.75
N PRO A 69 5.25 6.73 6.74
CA PRO A 69 4.88 8.10 7.04
C PRO A 69 5.48 9.00 5.95
N ARG A 70 4.63 9.80 5.30
CA ARG A 70 5.10 10.87 4.39
C ARG A 70 5.97 11.83 5.18
N SER A 71 7.28 11.81 4.94
CA SER A 71 8.22 12.67 5.65
C SER A 71 8.06 14.13 5.19
N ALA A 72 8.05 15.09 6.12
CA ALA A 72 7.97 16.52 5.79
C ALA A 72 9.19 16.99 4.96
N LYS A 73 10.37 16.41 5.22
CA LYS A 73 11.61 16.63 4.45
C LYS A 73 11.51 16.07 3.03
N GLU A 74 10.71 15.02 2.84
CA GLU A 74 10.36 14.44 1.53
C GLU A 74 9.56 15.43 0.69
N LYS A 75 8.54 16.09 1.27
CA LYS A 75 7.76 17.11 0.54
C LYS A 75 8.59 18.32 0.13
N GLU A 76 9.55 18.74 0.96
CA GLU A 76 10.34 19.95 0.76
C GLU A 76 11.54 19.71 -0.17
N LEU A 77 12.25 18.59 -0.04
CA LEU A 77 13.44 18.26 -0.84
C LEU A 77 13.15 17.39 -2.06
N LEU A 78 12.09 16.58 -2.00
CA LEU A 78 11.70 15.66 -3.07
C LEU A 78 10.51 16.19 -3.87
N GLY A 79 10.17 17.48 -3.84
CA GLY A 79 9.12 18.05 -4.71
C GLY A 79 9.20 17.59 -6.19
N PRO A 80 10.38 17.66 -6.84
CA PRO A 80 10.57 17.15 -8.21
C PRO A 80 10.52 15.63 -8.30
N LEU A 81 11.10 14.92 -7.32
CA LEU A 81 11.17 13.46 -7.32
C LEU A 81 9.82 12.80 -6.97
N GLY A 82 9.03 13.41 -6.10
CA GLY A 82 7.66 13.04 -5.77
C GLY A 82 6.72 13.31 -6.94
N THR A 83 6.96 14.36 -7.72
CA THR A 83 6.24 14.58 -8.99
C THR A 83 6.53 13.45 -9.97
N ARG A 84 7.82 13.13 -10.20
CA ARG A 84 8.22 12.00 -11.07
C ARG A 84 7.67 10.67 -10.58
N LEU A 85 7.76 10.37 -9.29
CA LEU A 85 7.22 9.15 -8.69
C LEU A 85 5.70 9.07 -8.85
N SER A 86 5.00 10.19 -8.65
CA SER A 86 3.54 10.25 -8.84
C SER A 86 3.16 10.08 -10.30
N GLU A 87 3.92 10.65 -11.23
CA GLU A 87 3.74 10.45 -12.66
C GLU A 87 4.00 9.00 -13.05
N THR A 88 5.09 8.38 -12.58
CA THR A 88 5.38 6.96 -12.79
C THR A 88 4.27 6.08 -12.24
N ALA A 89 3.79 6.36 -11.03
CA ALA A 89 2.67 5.61 -10.44
C ALA A 89 1.38 5.76 -11.26
N ARG A 90 1.07 6.98 -11.74
CA ARG A 90 -0.07 7.23 -12.62
C ARG A 90 0.05 6.52 -13.96
N GLN A 91 1.24 6.53 -14.56
CA GLN A 91 1.51 5.84 -15.82
C GLN A 91 1.39 4.33 -15.67
N ALA A 92 1.98 3.76 -14.61
CA ALA A 92 1.86 2.35 -14.29
C ALA A 92 0.39 1.94 -14.05
N PHE A 93 -0.36 2.75 -13.30
CA PHE A 93 -1.78 2.53 -13.09
C PHE A 93 -2.59 2.61 -14.39
N ALA A 94 -2.31 3.60 -15.25
CA ALA A 94 -2.96 3.73 -16.55
C ALA A 94 -2.69 2.51 -17.44
N ALA A 95 -1.43 2.05 -17.50
CA ALA A 95 -1.04 0.87 -18.25
C ALA A 95 -1.73 -0.41 -17.72
N ALA A 96 -1.73 -0.61 -16.40
CA ALA A 96 -2.42 -1.75 -15.78
C ALA A 96 -3.93 -1.73 -16.05
N LYS A 97 -4.56 -0.55 -15.96
CA LYS A 97 -5.97 -0.36 -16.28
C LYS A 97 -6.25 -0.67 -17.76
N ASP A 98 -5.40 -0.22 -18.67
CA ASP A 98 -5.59 -0.45 -20.10
C ASP A 98 -5.40 -1.91 -20.48
N ALA A 99 -4.39 -2.59 -19.93
CA ALA A 99 -4.22 -4.03 -20.07
C ALA A 99 -5.43 -4.80 -19.51
N GLY A 100 -5.90 -4.44 -18.33
CA GLY A 100 -7.10 -5.04 -17.72
C GLY A 100 -8.35 -4.86 -18.58
N TYR A 101 -8.55 -3.68 -19.17
CA TYR A 101 -9.68 -3.45 -20.08
C TYR A 101 -9.55 -4.24 -21.39
N GLN A 102 -8.35 -4.41 -21.93
CA GLN A 102 -8.13 -5.24 -23.13
C GLN A 102 -8.46 -6.71 -22.85
N GLU A 103 -8.08 -7.24 -21.68
CA GLU A 103 -8.43 -8.61 -21.28
C GLU A 103 -9.93 -8.77 -20.96
N LEU A 104 -10.57 -7.74 -20.42
CA LEU A 104 -12.03 -7.75 -20.24
C LEU A 104 -12.76 -7.77 -21.59
N ASP A 105 -12.29 -6.97 -22.56
CA ASP A 105 -12.87 -6.91 -23.90
C ASP A 105 -12.67 -8.23 -24.67
N SER A 106 -11.48 -8.86 -24.53
CA SER A 106 -11.19 -10.18 -25.10
C SER A 106 -12.05 -11.28 -24.48
N ALA A 107 -12.42 -11.16 -23.21
CA ALA A 107 -13.35 -12.04 -22.51
C ALA A 107 -14.85 -11.74 -22.81
N GLY A 108 -15.16 -10.78 -23.70
CA GLY A 108 -16.53 -10.41 -24.08
C GLY A 108 -17.25 -9.51 -23.06
N LEU A 109 -16.53 -8.97 -22.07
CA LEU A 109 -17.05 -8.01 -21.11
C LEU A 109 -16.77 -6.59 -21.60
N THR A 110 -17.82 -5.92 -22.09
CA THR A 110 -17.69 -4.53 -22.55
C THR A 110 -17.17 -3.61 -21.43
N LYS A 111 -16.29 -2.68 -21.80
CA LYS A 111 -15.70 -1.67 -20.90
C LYS A 111 -16.73 -0.88 -20.08
N SER A 112 -17.91 -0.60 -20.64
CA SER A 112 -18.98 0.12 -19.91
C SER A 112 -19.56 -0.73 -18.78
N ALA A 113 -19.97 -1.97 -19.08
CA ALA A 113 -20.55 -2.87 -18.08
C ALA A 113 -19.56 -3.21 -16.95
N ALA A 114 -18.27 -3.33 -17.26
CA ALA A 114 -17.23 -3.52 -16.25
C ALA A 114 -17.05 -2.26 -15.37
N LYS A 115 -17.07 -1.07 -15.98
CA LYS A 115 -16.97 0.21 -15.27
C LYS A 115 -18.17 0.46 -14.35
N ASP A 116 -19.38 0.17 -14.81
CA ASP A 116 -20.60 0.38 -14.04
C ASP A 116 -20.67 -0.58 -12.84
N ARG A 117 -20.40 -1.88 -13.05
CA ARG A 117 -20.32 -2.86 -11.95
C ARG A 117 -19.22 -2.51 -10.95
N GLY A 118 -18.05 -2.10 -11.44
CA GLY A 118 -16.95 -1.65 -10.59
C GLY A 118 -17.33 -0.42 -9.76
N LYS A 119 -18.06 0.54 -10.36
CA LYS A 119 -18.56 1.73 -9.68
C LYS A 119 -19.60 1.37 -8.61
N ASP A 120 -20.53 0.47 -8.89
CA ASP A 120 -21.56 0.07 -7.92
C ASP A 120 -20.97 -0.67 -6.72
N LEU A 121 -20.01 -1.58 -6.98
CA LEU A 121 -19.23 -2.24 -5.94
C LEU A 121 -18.46 -1.24 -5.09
N PHE A 122 -17.77 -0.30 -5.74
CA PHE A 122 -17.00 0.73 -5.05
C PHE A 122 -17.89 1.67 -4.21
N ASP A 123 -19.01 2.12 -4.77
CA ASP A 123 -19.99 2.93 -4.06
C ASP A 123 -20.58 2.15 -2.87
N GLY A 124 -20.82 0.84 -3.02
CA GLY A 124 -21.22 -0.05 -1.94
C GLY A 124 -20.19 -0.12 -0.81
N VAL A 125 -18.90 -0.29 -1.16
CA VAL A 125 -17.79 -0.29 -0.19
C VAL A 125 -17.68 1.07 0.51
N ILE A 126 -17.76 2.19 -0.23
CA ILE A 126 -17.72 3.54 0.36
C ILE A 126 -18.89 3.72 1.34
N ARG A 127 -20.10 3.31 0.98
CA ARG A 127 -21.28 3.43 1.86
C ARG A 127 -21.13 2.55 3.10
N ALA A 128 -20.61 1.34 2.96
CA ALA A 128 -20.32 0.45 4.08
C ALA A 128 -19.27 1.07 5.03
N LEU A 129 -18.16 1.59 4.47
CA LEU A 129 -17.12 2.26 5.25
C LEU A 129 -17.62 3.54 5.92
N SER A 130 -18.43 4.34 5.22
CA SER A 130 -18.98 5.59 5.75
C SER A 130 -19.96 5.31 6.89
N SER A 131 -20.87 4.34 6.72
CA SER A 131 -21.80 3.93 7.78
C SER A 131 -21.09 3.33 9.00
N ALA A 132 -20.15 2.39 8.79
CA ALA A 132 -19.33 1.82 9.84
C ALA A 132 -18.46 2.88 10.54
N GLY A 133 -17.88 3.81 9.78
CA GLY A 133 -17.09 4.93 10.30
C GLY A 133 -17.93 5.90 11.13
N THR A 134 -19.14 6.26 10.69
CA THR A 134 -20.06 7.06 11.51
C THR A 134 -20.52 6.34 12.77
N ALA A 135 -20.74 5.02 12.71
CA ALA A 135 -21.09 4.22 13.89
C ALA A 135 -19.91 4.13 14.88
N ALA A 136 -18.69 3.92 14.40
CA ALA A 136 -17.48 3.89 15.22
C ALA A 136 -17.18 5.26 15.86
N VAL A 137 -17.31 6.35 15.11
CA VAL A 137 -17.12 7.72 15.64
C VAL A 137 -18.22 8.10 16.64
N GLN A 138 -19.48 7.70 16.41
CA GLN A 138 -20.56 7.92 17.39
C GLN A 138 -20.38 7.08 18.65
N SER A 139 -19.85 5.86 18.52
CA SER A 139 -19.54 4.99 19.67
C SER A 139 -18.38 5.57 20.47
N ALA A 140 -17.31 6.03 19.81
CA ALA A 140 -16.20 6.72 20.47
C ALA A 140 -16.66 8.00 21.19
N ARG A 141 -17.49 8.84 20.54
CA ARG A 141 -18.05 10.05 21.17
C ARG A 141 -18.99 9.76 22.34
N LYS A 142 -19.70 8.62 22.35
CA LYS A 142 -20.52 8.20 23.50
C LYS A 142 -19.67 7.68 24.66
N VAL A 143 -18.53 7.06 24.37
CA VAL A 143 -17.57 6.59 25.38
C VAL A 143 -16.86 7.78 26.06
N ASP A 144 -16.58 8.87 25.34
CA ASP A 144 -16.01 10.10 25.94
C ASP A 144 -17.03 10.97 26.71
N ALA A 145 -18.33 10.66 26.63
CA ALA A 145 -19.41 11.38 27.32
C ALA A 145 -19.95 10.64 28.57
N ALA A 146 -19.33 9.52 28.93
CA ALA A 146 -19.62 8.71 30.12
C ALA A 146 -18.45 8.82 31.12
#